data_AF-A0A9C8XHX7-F1
#
_entry.id   AF-A0A9C8XHX7-F1
#
_cell.length_a   1.000
_cell.length_b   1.000
_cell.length_c   1.000
_cell.angle_alpha   90.00
_cell.angle_beta   90.00
_cell.angle_gamma   90.00
#
_symmetry.space_group_name_H-M   'P 1'
#
loop_
_entity.id
_entity.type
_entity.pdbx_description
1 polymer ?
#
loop_
_entity_poly.entity_id
_entity_poly.type
_entity_poly.pdbx_seq_one_letter_code
_entity_poly.pdbx_strand_id
1 'polypeptide(L)'
;MNIDLNDTAIIQVILDRFEKYRLPRIMEIKEKTDNGETLNEFEIAFLSEAIHDARSLLPVMDRHPEYEPLLSRVIHYYKAVCDQAVANAE
;
A
#
# COMPACT_ATOMS: atom_id res chain seq x y z
N MET A 1 -24.74 -1.24 -15.02
CA MET A 1 -23.58 -1.13 -14.12
C MET A 1 -23.99 -1.79 -12.81
N ASN A 2 -23.91 -3.12 -12.75
CA ASN A 2 -24.20 -3.86 -11.52
C ASN A 2 -22.92 -3.86 -10.70
N ILE A 3 -22.80 -2.86 -9.85
CA ILE A 3 -21.92 -2.92 -8.70
C ILE A 3 -22.45 -4.09 -7.88
N ASP A 4 -21.71 -5.20 -7.81
CA ASP A 4 -22.03 -6.25 -6.85
C ASP A 4 -21.89 -5.62 -5.46
N LEU A 5 -22.99 -5.50 -4.73
CA LEU A 5 -23.03 -4.92 -3.38
C LEU A 5 -21.95 -5.51 -2.46
N ASN A 6 -21.48 -6.73 -2.75
CA ASN A 6 -20.40 -7.38 -2.04
C ASN A 6 -19.04 -6.72 -2.30
N ASP A 7 -18.69 -6.39 -3.55
CA ASP A 7 -17.39 -5.81 -3.88
C ASP A 7 -17.23 -4.40 -3.29
N THR A 8 -18.29 -3.58 -3.28
CA THR A 8 -18.24 -2.25 -2.63
C THR A 8 -18.02 -2.34 -1.12
N ALA A 9 -18.69 -3.28 -0.44
CA ALA A 9 -18.49 -3.49 0.99
C ALA A 9 -17.06 -3.96 1.30
N ILE A 10 -16.53 -4.87 0.47
CA ILE A 10 -15.15 -5.36 0.57
C ILE A 10 -14.16 -4.22 0.36
N ILE A 11 -14.31 -3.44 -0.72
CA ILE A 11 -13.45 -2.29 -1.04
C ILE A 11 -13.49 -1.27 0.09
N GLN A 12 -14.67 -0.98 0.65
CA GLN A 12 -14.78 -0.01 1.74
C GLN A 12 -14.05 -0.47 3.00
N VAL A 13 -14.14 -1.75 3.37
CA VAL A 13 -13.40 -2.30 4.52
C VAL A 13 -11.90 -2.25 4.28
N ILE A 14 -11.45 -2.52 3.05
CA ILE A 14 -10.04 -2.43 2.66
C ILE A 14 -9.55 -0.99 2.77
N LEU A 15 -10.28 -0.03 2.21
CA LEU A 15 -9.91 1.38 2.24
C LEU A 15 -9.85 1.90 3.67
N ASP A 16 -10.84 1.55 4.50
CA ASP A 16 -10.87 1.91 5.92
C ASP A 16 -9.66 1.33 6.67
N ARG A 17 -9.31 0.07 6.40
CA ARG A 17 -8.13 -0.56 7.00
C ARG A 17 -6.83 0.07 6.48
N PHE A 18 -6.77 0.40 5.19
CA PHE A 18 -5.62 1.05 4.60
C PHE A 18 -5.39 2.41 5.26
N GLU A 19 -6.42 3.25 5.33
CA GLU A 19 -6.35 4.58 5.92
C GLU A 19 -6.01 4.56 7.41
N LYS A 20 -6.63 3.66 8.20
CA LYS A 20 -6.46 3.64 9.65
C LYS A 20 -5.17 2.97 10.12
N TYR A 21 -4.67 1.98 9.39
CA TYR A 21 -3.59 1.12 9.87
C TYR A 21 -2.37 1.11 8.95
N ARG A 22 -2.57 0.87 7.65
CA ARG A 22 -1.44 0.68 6.73
C ARG A 22 -0.78 2.00 6.38
N LEU A 23 -1.56 3.01 5.98
CA LEU A 23 -1.07 4.30 5.53
C LEU A 23 -0.24 5.04 6.61
N PRO A 24 -0.67 5.17 7.88
CA PRO A 24 0.13 5.81 8.92
C PRO A 24 1.49 5.16 9.09
N ARG A 25 1.52 3.82 9.13
CA ARG A 25 2.77 3.09 9.32
C ARG A 25 3.72 3.22 8.13
N ILE A 26 3.21 3.23 6.90
CA ILE A 26 4.05 3.45 5.71
C ILE A 26 4.57 4.89 5.68
N MET A 27 3.79 5.87 6.14
CA MET A 27 4.25 7.26 6.29
C MET A 27 5.40 7.36 7.30
N GLU A 28 5.32 6.70 8.45
CA GLU A 28 6.44 6.64 9.42
C GLU A 28 7.70 6.00 8.81
N ILE A 29 7.53 4.87 8.10
CA ILE A 29 8.65 4.20 7.42
C ILE A 29 9.24 5.11 6.35
N LYS A 30 8.40 5.82 5.59
CA LYS A 30 8.85 6.75 4.57
C LYS A 30 9.68 7.88 5.18
N GLU A 31 9.18 8.53 6.23
CA GLU A 31 9.89 9.62 6.91
C GLU A 31 11.26 9.15 7.39
N LYS A 32 11.33 7.96 7.97
CA LYS A 32 12.58 7.32 8.38
C LYS A 32 13.54 7.12 7.20
N THR A 33 13.06 6.58 6.08
CA THR A 33 13.90 6.41 4.88
C THR A 33 14.31 7.75 4.24
N ASP A 34 13.44 8.76 4.27
CA ASP A 34 13.75 10.09 3.76
C ASP A 34 14.86 10.77 4.58
N ASN A 35 14.96 10.44 5.88
CA ASN A 35 16.03 10.88 6.77
C ASN A 35 17.36 10.12 6.59
N GLY A 36 17.43 9.18 5.64
CA GLY A 36 18.62 8.39 5.36
C GLY A 36 18.81 7.19 6.30
N GLU A 37 17.82 6.85 7.13
CA GLU A 37 17.90 5.70 8.02
C GLU A 37 17.61 4.38 7.29
N THR A 38 18.22 3.29 7.76
CA THR A 38 17.94 1.94 7.27
C THR A 38 16.70 1.34 7.93
N LEU A 39 16.03 0.45 7.21
CA LEU A 39 14.90 -0.30 7.74
C LEU A 39 15.36 -1.53 8.51
N ASN A 40 14.70 -1.79 9.64
CA ASN A 40 14.90 -3.04 10.38
C ASN A 40 14.05 -4.18 9.78
N GLU A 41 14.31 -5.41 10.23
CA GLU A 41 13.62 -6.60 9.74
C GLU A 41 12.09 -6.53 9.88
N PHE A 42 11.58 -5.91 10.95
CA PHE A 42 10.13 -5.76 11.16
C PHE A 42 9.50 -4.77 10.17
N GLU A 43 10.20 -3.68 9.85
CA GLU A 43 9.76 -2.68 8.87
C GLU A 43 9.76 -3.28 7.45
N ILE A 44 10.80 -4.05 7.12
CA ILE A 44 10.89 -4.78 5.85
C ILE A 44 9.76 -5.82 5.74
N ALA A 45 9.53 -6.61 6.79
CA ALA A 45 8.45 -7.60 6.83
C ALA A 45 7.08 -6.93 6.66
N PHE A 46 6.85 -5.81 7.37
CA PHE A 46 5.62 -5.05 7.26
C PHE A 46 5.37 -4.53 5.83
N LEU A 47 6.39 -3.96 5.17
CA LEU A 47 6.27 -3.50 3.78
C LEU A 47 5.96 -4.65 2.83
N SER A 48 6.64 -5.80 3.00
CA SER A 48 6.42 -6.99 2.19
C SER A 48 4.98 -7.51 2.30
N GLU A 49 4.46 -7.60 3.53
CA GLU A 49 3.06 -7.99 3.79
C GLU A 49 2.08 -6.98 3.20
N ALA A 50 2.32 -5.68 3.39
CA ALA A 50 1.43 -4.64 2.89
C ALA A 50 1.31 -4.67 1.35
N ILE A 51 2.42 -4.91 0.64
CA ILE A 51 2.42 -5.07 -0.82
C ILE A 51 1.75 -6.40 -1.22
N HIS A 52 1.95 -7.48 -0.46
CA HIS A 52 1.27 -8.75 -0.71
C HIS A 52 -0.25 -8.61 -0.61
N ASP A 53 -0.73 -7.99 0.45
CA ASP A 53 -2.15 -7.69 0.65
C ASP A 53 -2.69 -6.85 -0.52
N ALA A 54 -2.00 -5.78 -0.92
CA ALA A 54 -2.40 -4.94 -2.04
C ALA A 54 -2.53 -5.71 -3.36
N ARG A 55 -1.62 -6.67 -3.63
CA ARG A 55 -1.69 -7.52 -4.82
C ARG A 55 -2.88 -8.47 -4.81
N SER A 56 -3.27 -8.98 -3.65
CA SER A 56 -4.44 -9.88 -3.54
C SER A 56 -5.76 -9.21 -3.97
N LEU A 57 -5.77 -7.88 -4.01
CA LEU A 57 -6.93 -7.07 -4.36
C LEU A 57 -7.00 -6.70 -5.83
N LEU A 58 -5.94 -6.95 -6.61
CA LEU A 58 -5.90 -6.64 -8.05
C LEU A 58 -7.12 -7.20 -8.81
N PRO A 59 -7.57 -8.45 -8.58
CA PRO A 59 -8.74 -8.97 -9.29
C PRO A 59 -10.05 -8.24 -8.98
N VAL A 60 -10.19 -7.66 -7.77
CA VAL A 60 -11.35 -6.85 -7.41
C VAL A 60 -11.24 -5.49 -8.08
N MET A 61 -10.05 -4.89 -8.10
CA MET A 61 -9.80 -3.59 -8.70
C MET A 61 -9.90 -3.61 -10.23
N ASP A 62 -9.55 -4.72 -10.88
CA ASP A 62 -9.75 -4.91 -12.33
C ASP A 62 -11.24 -4.86 -12.72
N ARG A 63 -12.15 -5.21 -11.81
CA ARG A 63 -13.60 -5.09 -11.99
C ARG A 63 -14.13 -3.67 -11.75
N HIS A 64 -13.33 -2.82 -11.12
CA HIS A 64 -13.68 -1.47 -10.68
C HIS A 64 -12.65 -0.42 -11.14
N PRO A 65 -12.61 -0.11 -12.45
CA PRO A 65 -11.63 0.81 -13.03
C PRO A 65 -11.68 2.23 -12.44
N GLU A 66 -12.78 2.62 -11.79
CA GLU A 66 -12.91 3.89 -11.06
C GLU A 66 -11.86 4.06 -9.94
N TYR A 67 -11.30 2.98 -9.41
CA TYR A 67 -10.24 3.02 -8.40
C TYR A 67 -8.82 2.99 -8.97
N GLU A 68 -8.65 2.86 -10.30
CA GLU A 68 -7.34 2.80 -10.94
C GLU A 68 -6.44 4.00 -10.58
N PRO A 69 -6.93 5.27 -10.58
CA PRO A 69 -6.09 6.41 -10.19
C PRO A 69 -5.62 6.36 -8.74
N LEU A 70 -6.46 5.85 -7.83
CA LEU A 70 -6.11 5.70 -6.42
C LEU A 70 -5.06 4.59 -6.25
N LEU A 71 -5.29 3.45 -6.89
CA LEU A 71 -4.38 2.30 -6.85
C LEU A 71 -3.00 2.67 -7.40
N SER A 72 -2.96 3.35 -8.54
CA SER A 72 -1.71 3.82 -9.14
C SER A 72 -0.90 4.69 -8.17
N ARG A 73 -1.56 5.63 -7.47
CA ARG A 73 -0.93 6.46 -6.45
C ARG A 73 -0.39 5.64 -5.28
N VAL A 74 -1.16 4.67 -4.80
CA VAL A 74 -0.74 3.79 -3.70
C VAL A 74 0.47 2.94 -4.11
N ILE A 75 0.46 2.33 -5.29
CA ILE A 75 1.59 1.55 -5.82
C ILE A 75 2.84 2.41 -5.97
N HIS A 76 2.71 3.61 -6.55
CA HIS A 76 3.82 4.55 -6.68
C HIS A 76 4.37 4.96 -5.32
N TYR A 77 3.50 5.14 -4.32
CA TYR A 77 3.92 5.46 -2.96
C TYR A 77 4.74 4.33 -2.33
N TYR A 78 4.27 3.08 -2.37
CA TYR A 78 5.06 1.93 -1.89
C TYR A 78 6.40 1.81 -2.61
N LYS A 79 6.41 1.98 -3.93
CA LYS A 79 7.64 1.91 -4.72
C LYS A 79 8.66 2.95 -4.25
N ALA A 80 8.25 4.20 -4.05
CA ALA A 80 9.15 5.25 -3.59
C ALA A 80 9.79 4.93 -2.22
N VAL A 81 9.01 4.36 -1.29
CA VAL A 81 9.52 3.94 0.02
C VAL A 81 10.55 2.80 -0.13
N CYS A 82 10.26 1.80 -0.96
CA CYS A 82 11.18 0.70 -1.21
C CYS A 82 12.48 1.16 -1.89
N ASP A 83 12.38 2.00 -2.92
CA ASP A 83 13.54 2.52 -3.64
C ASP A 83 14.47 3.31 -2.70
N GLN A 84 13.90 4.15 -1.81
CA GLN A 84 14.68 4.88 -0.81
C GLN A 84 15.28 3.96 0.26
N ALA A 85 14.53 2.96 0.72
CA ALA A 85 15.03 1.99 1.68
C ALA A 85 16.24 1.20 1.15
N VAL A 86 16.21 0.84 -0.15
CA VAL A 86 17.35 0.21 -0.83
C VAL A 86 18.52 1.16 -0.92
N ALA A 87 18.30 2.41 -1.34
CA ALA A 87 19.36 3.42 -1.45
C ALA A 87 20.08 3.69 -0.12
N ASN A 88 19.37 3.64 1.00
CA ASN A 88 19.98 3.84 2.33
C ASN A 88 20.78 2.61 2.82
N ALA A 89 20.58 1.44 2.23
CA ALA A 89 21.25 0.21 2.60
C ALA A 89 22.56 -0.04 1.82
N GLU A 90 22.85 0.77 0.80
CA GLU A 90 24.10 0.79 0.01
C GLU A 90 25.17 1.68 0.65
#